data_AF-A0A0L8HJ68-F1
#
_entry.id   AF-A0A0L8HJ68-F1
#
_cell.length_a   1.000
_cell.length_b   1.000
_cell.length_c   1.000
_cell.angle_alpha   90.00
_cell.angle_beta   90.00
_cell.angle_gamma   90.00
#
_symmetry.space_group_name_H-M   'P 1'
#
loop_
_entity.id
_entity.type
_entity.pdbx_description
1 polymer ?
#
loop_
_entity_poly.entity_id
_entity_poly.type
_entity_poly.pdbx_seq_one_letter_code
_entity_poly.pdbx_strand_id
1 'polypeptide(L)'
;MAAAPHDFTLPVFKFLCREGSNGLNIYSIVENLSHSSNDLHLNLSYVRKVINNPERFHQDDGTIYPKTFLRICGHPVNHDKNCTSLHLCKFYLLSDTCTYGKKCIYGHNFESEHNMKILKEHELNNLSLDEVRGLLKTRCNRTSETTPLLCIYHNSHEKCRKDVNCHCIHICKKFLDSKCQGKNCNRNHDIDNQVTTVLEKFGFDTDLDEESIIELIKTVTELKFEEVQAPSCVPSKPKHKQETSEFCRYFLKGGCSRENCKFIHSRHPYMWCYYEEQWLNFPEQVNEQIEKQYADPNLKTATLFQQHNDISEINFEKMLASKLDGEHLKIERKQASHSSINWVWYWRAKPETWIEMSKSGIEEENKIIEKSFNSKTNLKLHFKESNTYAVLDVKKMVLIHKSIPYPVCRRPEKKD
;
A
#
# COMPACT_ATOMS: atom_id res chain seq x y z
N MET A 1 35.20 -23.91 36.59
CA MET A 1 34.78 -23.26 35.33
C MET A 1 33.27 -23.38 35.25
N ALA A 2 32.53 -22.31 35.54
CA ALA A 2 31.09 -22.32 35.35
C ALA A 2 30.83 -22.41 33.84
N ALA A 3 30.11 -23.43 33.39
CA ALA A 3 29.66 -23.51 32.01
C ALA A 3 28.89 -22.23 31.67
N ALA A 4 29.21 -21.61 30.54
CA ALA A 4 28.46 -20.46 30.06
C ALA A 4 26.97 -20.86 30.01
N PRO A 5 26.04 -20.03 30.52
CA PRO A 5 24.62 -20.35 30.44
C PRO A 5 24.28 -20.61 28.97
N HIS A 6 23.78 -21.81 28.67
CA HIS A 6 23.35 -22.17 27.32
C HIS A 6 22.35 -21.12 26.84
N ASP A 7 22.66 -20.43 25.74
CA ASP A 7 21.73 -19.48 25.15
C ASP A 7 20.63 -20.23 24.38
N PHE A 8 19.50 -20.54 25.05
CA PHE A 8 18.36 -21.19 24.38
C PHE A 8 17.53 -20.21 23.53
N THR A 9 17.95 -18.95 23.32
CA THR A 9 17.19 -17.99 22.49
C THR A 9 17.00 -18.50 21.07
N LEU A 10 18.09 -18.91 20.41
CA LEU A 10 18.03 -19.43 19.04
C LEU A 10 17.30 -20.79 18.94
N PRO A 11 17.53 -21.79 19.82
CA PRO A 11 16.75 -23.02 19.86
C PRO A 11 15.23 -22.82 20.02
N VAL A 12 14.79 -21.99 20.98
CA VAL A 12 13.37 -21.68 21.20
C VAL A 12 12.78 -21.01 19.95
N PHE A 13 13.49 -20.01 19.41
CA PHE A 13 13.02 -19.27 18.24
C PHE A 13 12.90 -20.18 17.01
N LYS A 14 13.91 -21.02 16.74
CA LYS A 14 13.87 -22.01 15.64
C LYS A 14 12.76 -23.02 15.80
N PHE A 15 12.56 -23.54 17.02
CA PHE A 15 11.48 -24.47 17.30
C PHE A 15 10.12 -23.85 16.94
N LEU A 16 9.84 -22.66 17.46
CA LEU A 16 8.62 -21.93 17.13
C LEU A 16 8.47 -21.60 15.64
N CYS A 17 9.58 -21.31 14.94
CA CYS A 17 9.55 -21.12 13.48
C CYS A 17 9.14 -22.39 12.73
N ARG A 18 9.44 -23.59 13.22
CA ARG A 18 9.06 -24.87 12.57
C ARG A 18 7.62 -25.24 12.82
N GLU A 19 7.11 -24.95 14.01
CA GLU A 19 5.70 -25.16 14.37
C GLU A 19 4.76 -24.21 13.60
N GLY A 20 5.30 -23.14 13.02
CA GLY A 20 4.61 -22.31 12.04
C GLY A 20 3.64 -21.29 12.65
N SER A 21 2.44 -21.18 12.08
CA SER A 21 1.49 -20.10 12.40
C SER A 21 0.75 -20.25 13.73
N ASN A 22 0.80 -21.43 14.35
CA ASN A 22 -0.11 -21.78 15.45
C ASN A 22 0.38 -21.27 16.82
N GLY A 23 1.68 -20.95 16.94
CA GLY A 23 2.28 -20.59 18.22
C GLY A 23 2.20 -21.74 19.24
N LEU A 24 2.84 -21.59 20.39
CA LEU A 24 2.79 -22.60 21.45
C LEU A 24 2.74 -21.97 22.83
N ASN A 25 2.12 -22.66 23.78
CA ASN A 25 2.22 -22.29 25.19
C ASN A 25 3.63 -22.63 25.74
N ILE A 26 4.00 -22.00 26.85
CA ILE A 26 5.34 -22.14 27.45
C ILE A 26 5.68 -23.58 27.86
N TYR A 27 4.69 -24.38 28.28
CA TYR A 27 4.91 -25.75 28.73
C TYR A 27 5.26 -26.66 27.56
N SER A 28 4.55 -26.54 26.44
CA SER A 28 4.85 -27.27 25.20
C SER A 28 6.24 -26.93 24.65
N ILE A 29 6.68 -25.67 24.77
CA ILE A 29 8.05 -25.26 24.39
C ILE A 29 9.09 -25.96 25.27
N VAL A 30 8.88 -25.98 26.59
CA VAL A 30 9.83 -26.60 27.52
C VAL A 30 9.93 -28.11 27.34
N GLU A 31 8.79 -28.78 27.16
CA GLU A 31 8.72 -30.24 26.94
C GLU A 31 9.50 -30.68 25.68
N ASN A 32 9.47 -29.87 24.62
CA ASN A 32 10.16 -30.19 23.37
C ASN A 32 11.64 -29.76 23.34
N LEU A 33 12.10 -28.92 24.28
CA LEU A 33 13.49 -28.44 24.35
C LEU A 33 14.32 -29.12 25.44
N SER A 34 13.70 -29.88 26.35
CA SER A 34 14.37 -30.53 27.47
C SER A 34 15.23 -31.71 27.02
N HIS A 35 16.50 -31.42 26.70
CA HIS A 35 17.49 -32.45 26.34
C HIS A 35 18.76 -32.47 27.23
N SER A 36 18.86 -31.71 28.33
CA SER A 36 20.08 -31.78 29.17
C SER A 36 19.94 -31.72 30.69
N SER A 37 18.82 -31.28 31.25
CA SER A 37 18.57 -31.32 32.69
C SER A 37 17.13 -31.74 32.99
N ASN A 38 16.96 -32.79 33.79
CA ASN A 38 15.67 -33.25 34.33
C ASN A 38 14.99 -32.24 35.29
N ASP A 39 15.44 -30.99 35.33
CA ASP A 39 14.87 -29.92 36.14
C ASP A 39 13.93 -29.04 35.29
N LEU A 40 12.65 -29.41 35.33
CA LEU A 40 11.57 -28.69 34.66
C LEU A 40 11.46 -27.23 35.13
N HIS A 41 11.75 -26.96 36.41
CA HIS A 41 11.65 -25.62 36.98
C HIS A 41 12.77 -24.71 36.45
N LEU A 42 13.99 -25.24 36.32
CA LEU A 42 15.10 -24.52 35.71
C LEU A 42 14.83 -24.21 34.23
N ASN A 43 14.33 -25.19 33.46
CA ASN A 43 13.99 -24.99 32.04
C ASN A 43 12.86 -23.96 31.85
N LEU A 44 11.81 -23.99 32.67
CA LEU A 44 10.75 -22.99 32.68
C LEU A 44 11.28 -21.59 32.98
N SER A 45 12.16 -21.47 33.98
CA SER A 45 12.77 -20.18 34.33
C SER A 45 13.60 -19.60 33.19
N TYR A 46 14.31 -20.47 32.45
CA TYR A 46 15.11 -20.07 31.30
C TYR A 46 14.25 -19.62 30.12
N VAL A 47 13.29 -20.46 29.71
CA VAL A 47 12.40 -20.15 28.58
C VAL A 47 11.62 -18.86 28.85
N ARG A 48 11.12 -18.67 30.09
CA ARG A 48 10.43 -17.44 30.49
C ARG A 48 11.31 -16.19 30.30
N LYS A 49 12.61 -16.28 30.58
CA LYS A 49 13.54 -15.17 30.36
C LYS A 49 13.72 -14.84 28.88
N VAL A 50 13.76 -15.87 28.02
CA VAL A 50 13.92 -15.72 26.57
C VAL A 50 12.70 -15.12 25.90
N ILE A 51 11.50 -15.65 26.18
CA ILE A 51 10.26 -15.24 25.49
C ILE A 51 9.82 -13.80 25.84
N ASN A 52 10.45 -13.20 26.85
CA ASN A 52 10.23 -11.81 27.22
C ASN A 52 10.94 -10.81 26.30
N ASN A 53 11.65 -11.25 25.26
CA ASN A 53 12.22 -10.37 24.24
C ASN A 53 11.15 -9.96 23.20
N PRO A 54 10.63 -8.71 23.22
CA PRO A 54 9.55 -8.27 22.34
C PRO A 54 9.97 -8.08 20.87
N GLU A 55 11.28 -8.13 20.58
CA GLU A 55 11.85 -8.04 19.22
C GLU A 55 11.91 -9.41 18.53
N ARG A 56 11.71 -10.50 19.28
CA ARG A 56 11.79 -11.89 18.80
C ARG A 56 10.57 -12.73 19.15
N PHE A 57 9.76 -12.30 20.12
CA PHE A 57 8.57 -13.03 20.52
C PHE A 57 7.37 -12.10 20.67
N HIS A 58 6.22 -12.59 20.27
CA HIS A 58 4.92 -11.99 20.55
C HIS A 58 4.14 -12.97 21.41
N GLN A 59 3.45 -12.47 22.43
CA GLN A 59 2.62 -13.28 23.32
C GLN A 59 1.19 -12.77 23.22
N ASP A 60 0.26 -13.69 22.97
CA ASP A 60 -1.19 -13.42 22.90
C ASP A 60 -1.92 -14.56 23.62
N ASP A 61 -2.74 -14.22 24.61
CA ASP A 61 -3.49 -15.16 25.47
C ASP A 61 -2.69 -16.40 25.94
N GLY A 62 -1.45 -16.20 26.40
CA GLY A 62 -0.58 -17.28 26.88
C GLY A 62 0.08 -18.14 25.79
N THR A 63 -0.20 -17.84 24.51
CA THR A 63 0.44 -18.45 23.35
C THR A 63 1.61 -17.58 22.88
N ILE A 64 2.73 -18.21 22.55
CA ILE A 64 3.98 -17.55 22.18
C ILE A 64 4.25 -17.79 20.70
N TYR A 65 4.54 -16.71 19.99
CA TYR A 65 4.79 -16.67 18.55
C TYR A 65 6.19 -16.11 18.28
N PRO A 66 6.92 -16.63 17.28
CA PRO A 66 8.15 -16.01 16.83
C PRO A 66 7.81 -14.71 16.10
N LYS A 67 8.53 -13.63 16.39
CA LYS A 67 8.32 -12.29 15.81
C LYS A 67 9.54 -11.83 15.03
N THR A 68 9.31 -11.13 13.93
CA THR A 68 10.37 -10.53 13.12
C THR A 68 9.91 -9.26 12.41
N PHE A 69 10.88 -8.40 12.11
CA PHE A 69 10.74 -7.25 11.20
C PHE A 69 11.20 -7.56 9.78
N LEU A 70 11.64 -8.79 9.50
CA LEU A 70 11.99 -9.24 8.16
C LEU A 70 10.76 -9.19 7.25
N ARG A 71 10.91 -8.66 6.03
CA ARG A 71 9.82 -8.51 5.05
C ARG A 71 10.22 -9.04 3.68
N ILE A 72 9.21 -9.33 2.85
CA ILE A 72 9.38 -9.66 1.43
C ILE A 72 9.25 -8.37 0.62
N CYS A 73 10.11 -8.18 -0.37
CA CYS A 73 10.02 -7.05 -1.29
C CYS A 73 8.86 -7.24 -2.28
N GLY A 74 8.03 -6.20 -2.45
CA GLY A 74 6.96 -6.16 -3.46
C GLY A 74 7.43 -5.90 -4.89
N HIS A 75 8.74 -5.78 -5.13
CA HIS A 75 9.33 -5.42 -6.43
C HIS A 75 10.13 -6.57 -7.03
N PRO A 76 10.33 -6.60 -8.37
CA PRO A 76 11.23 -7.54 -9.03
C PRO A 76 12.66 -7.45 -8.48
N VAL A 77 13.40 -8.56 -8.46
CA VAL A 77 14.75 -8.68 -7.84
C VAL A 77 15.71 -7.55 -8.26
N ASN A 78 15.63 -7.07 -9.49
CA ASN A 78 16.57 -6.10 -10.06
C ASN A 78 16.17 -4.62 -9.89
N HIS A 79 15.36 -4.28 -8.87
CA HIS A 79 14.88 -2.91 -8.70
C HIS A 79 15.93 -1.97 -8.10
N ASP A 80 16.28 -2.15 -6.82
CA ASP A 80 17.14 -1.24 -6.03
C ASP A 80 18.20 -2.06 -5.28
N LYS A 81 19.45 -1.59 -5.32
CA LYS A 81 20.58 -2.20 -4.61
C LYS A 81 20.56 -1.93 -3.10
N ASN A 82 19.75 -0.97 -2.64
CA ASN A 82 19.60 -0.62 -1.23
C ASN A 82 18.34 -1.23 -0.60
N CYS A 83 17.68 -2.17 -1.28
CA CYS A 83 16.53 -2.86 -0.72
C CYS A 83 16.90 -3.56 0.60
N THR A 84 16.06 -3.42 1.63
CA THR A 84 16.25 -4.04 2.95
C THR A 84 15.33 -5.23 3.19
N SER A 85 14.68 -5.74 2.13
CA SER A 85 13.69 -6.80 2.18
C SER A 85 14.13 -7.99 1.33
N LEU A 86 13.62 -9.18 1.64
CA LEU A 86 13.90 -10.40 0.89
C LEU A 86 13.37 -10.31 -0.53
N HIS A 87 14.22 -10.65 -1.49
CA HIS A 87 13.86 -10.83 -2.89
C HIS A 87 13.42 -12.28 -3.12
N LEU A 88 12.20 -12.56 -2.67
CA LEU A 88 11.55 -13.86 -2.84
C LEU A 88 10.10 -13.68 -3.30
N CYS A 89 9.66 -14.55 -4.20
CA CYS A 89 8.27 -14.63 -4.56
C CYS A 89 7.44 -15.08 -3.34
N LYS A 90 6.46 -14.27 -2.95
CA LYS A 90 5.57 -14.59 -1.84
C LYS A 90 4.86 -15.93 -1.98
N PHE A 91 4.45 -16.33 -3.19
CA PHE A 91 3.76 -17.62 -3.41
C PHE A 91 4.72 -18.81 -3.35
N TYR A 92 5.99 -18.62 -3.71
CA TYR A 92 7.03 -19.63 -3.46
C TYR A 92 7.30 -19.80 -1.96
N LEU A 93 7.34 -18.68 -1.24
CA LEU A 93 7.63 -18.69 0.19
C LEU A 93 6.45 -19.24 1.01
N LEU A 94 5.22 -18.76 0.75
CA LEU A 94 4.07 -19.06 1.58
C LEU A 94 3.40 -20.40 1.24
N SER A 95 3.43 -20.86 0.00
CA SER A 95 2.68 -22.07 -0.39
C SER A 95 3.42 -22.99 -1.36
N ASP A 96 4.60 -22.59 -1.83
CA ASP A 96 5.35 -23.29 -2.88
C ASP A 96 4.56 -23.47 -4.21
N THR A 97 3.53 -22.65 -4.43
CA THR A 97 2.60 -22.77 -5.57
C THR A 97 2.93 -21.86 -6.76
N CYS A 98 4.07 -21.15 -6.73
CA CYS A 98 4.39 -20.21 -7.80
C CYS A 98 4.66 -20.91 -9.14
N THR A 99 3.79 -20.66 -10.12
CA THR A 99 3.80 -21.31 -11.43
C THR A 99 4.95 -20.84 -12.36
N TYR A 100 5.58 -19.70 -12.06
CA TYR A 100 6.67 -19.16 -12.88
C TYR A 100 8.03 -19.81 -12.59
N GLY A 101 8.17 -20.51 -11.45
CA GLY A 101 9.40 -21.19 -11.06
C GLY A 101 10.65 -20.32 -11.19
N LYS A 102 11.70 -20.83 -11.84
CA LYS A 102 12.97 -20.12 -12.05
C LYS A 102 12.85 -18.83 -12.87
N LYS A 103 11.77 -18.62 -13.62
CA LYS A 103 11.52 -17.40 -14.42
C LYS A 103 10.78 -16.32 -13.65
N CYS A 104 10.42 -16.57 -12.39
CA CYS A 104 9.70 -15.63 -11.56
C CYS A 104 10.54 -14.37 -11.31
N ILE A 105 10.00 -13.21 -11.70
CA ILE A 105 10.68 -11.91 -11.59
C ILE A 105 10.93 -11.47 -10.14
N TYR A 106 10.24 -12.09 -9.17
CA TYR A 106 10.39 -11.83 -7.74
C TYR A 106 11.43 -12.72 -7.05
N GLY A 107 12.01 -13.69 -7.77
CA GLY A 107 13.10 -14.53 -7.28
C GLY A 107 12.65 -15.73 -6.44
N HIS A 108 13.35 -16.85 -6.60
CA HIS A 108 13.17 -18.09 -5.81
C HIS A 108 14.47 -18.54 -5.14
N ASN A 109 15.55 -17.75 -5.28
CA ASN A 109 16.85 -18.10 -4.71
C ASN A 109 16.96 -17.55 -3.28
N PHE A 110 16.61 -18.40 -2.30
CA PHE A 110 16.75 -18.08 -0.88
C PHE A 110 18.19 -17.71 -0.50
N GLU A 111 19.16 -18.44 -1.04
CA GLU A 111 20.59 -18.28 -0.73
C GLU A 111 21.29 -17.24 -1.63
N SER A 112 20.53 -16.32 -2.24
CA SER A 112 21.14 -15.22 -2.99
C SER A 112 21.98 -14.33 -2.08
N GLU A 113 23.04 -13.73 -2.61
CA GLU A 113 23.92 -12.83 -1.86
C GLU A 113 23.13 -11.72 -1.14
N HIS A 114 22.13 -11.14 -1.84
CA HIS A 114 21.21 -10.16 -1.27
C HIS A 114 20.43 -10.72 -0.08
N ASN A 115 19.74 -11.84 -0.26
CA ASN A 115 18.91 -12.42 0.81
C ASN A 115 19.75 -12.84 2.02
N MET A 116 20.95 -13.40 1.81
CA MET A 116 21.86 -13.76 2.89
C MET A 116 22.36 -12.52 3.66
N LYS A 117 22.62 -11.41 2.95
CA LYS A 117 22.93 -10.12 3.59
C LYS A 117 21.76 -9.63 4.46
N ILE A 118 20.54 -9.60 3.93
CA ILE A 118 19.35 -9.16 4.67
C ILE A 118 19.09 -10.08 5.88
N LEU A 119 19.16 -11.40 5.71
CA LEU A 119 19.02 -12.33 6.83
C LEU A 119 20.06 -12.07 7.91
N LYS A 120 21.32 -11.75 7.55
CA LYS A 120 22.36 -11.41 8.51
C LYS A 120 22.08 -10.10 9.24
N GLU A 121 21.61 -9.06 8.54
CA GLU A 121 21.22 -7.77 9.13
C GLU A 121 20.08 -7.91 10.16
N HIS A 122 19.19 -8.89 9.93
CA HIS A 122 18.12 -9.24 10.87
C HIS A 122 18.53 -10.30 11.92
N GLU A 123 19.79 -10.77 11.92
CA GLU A 123 20.30 -11.86 12.77
C GLU A 123 19.59 -13.22 12.57
N LEU A 124 19.07 -13.46 11.38
CA LEU A 124 18.31 -14.65 10.97
C LEU A 124 19.08 -15.54 9.97
N ASN A 125 20.34 -15.25 9.67
CA ASN A 125 21.16 -16.04 8.73
C ASN A 125 21.45 -17.48 9.18
N ASN A 126 21.09 -17.84 10.40
CA ASN A 126 21.17 -19.20 10.91
C ASN A 126 19.90 -20.01 10.66
N LEU A 127 18.83 -19.40 10.14
CA LEU A 127 17.57 -20.09 9.83
C LEU A 127 17.63 -20.81 8.48
N SER A 128 16.99 -21.99 8.42
CA SER A 128 16.71 -22.65 7.14
C SER A 128 15.57 -21.95 6.39
N LEU A 129 15.41 -22.26 5.10
CA LEU A 129 14.26 -21.79 4.31
C LEU A 129 12.93 -22.16 4.99
N ASP A 130 12.78 -23.38 5.47
CA ASP A 130 11.53 -23.84 6.10
C ASP A 130 11.25 -23.12 7.43
N GLU A 131 12.29 -22.81 8.21
CA GLU A 131 12.16 -21.97 9.41
C GLU A 131 11.73 -20.53 9.04
N VAL A 132 12.31 -19.94 7.99
CA VAL A 132 11.89 -18.61 7.50
C VAL A 132 10.46 -18.63 6.95
N ARG A 133 10.05 -19.72 6.29
CA ARG A 133 8.67 -19.91 5.83
C ARG A 133 7.70 -19.89 6.99
N GLY A 134 7.94 -20.70 8.02
CA GLY A 134 7.07 -20.72 9.20
C GLY A 134 7.04 -19.37 9.92
N LEU A 135 8.20 -18.72 10.08
CA LEU A 135 8.31 -17.38 10.66
C LEU A 135 7.45 -16.33 9.93
N LEU A 136 7.52 -16.28 8.60
CA LEU A 136 6.77 -15.29 7.80
C LEU A 136 5.31 -15.69 7.54
N LYS A 137 4.92 -16.94 7.84
CA LYS A 137 3.53 -17.38 7.88
C LYS A 137 2.84 -17.02 9.19
N THR A 138 3.58 -16.89 10.29
CA THR A 138 3.05 -16.48 11.60
C THR A 138 2.28 -15.16 11.49
N ARG A 139 1.07 -15.13 12.08
CA ARG A 139 0.09 -14.04 11.94
C ARG A 139 0.69 -12.66 12.25
N CYS A 140 1.44 -12.53 13.34
CA CYS A 140 2.06 -11.26 13.76
C CYS A 140 3.18 -10.74 12.83
N ASN A 141 3.65 -11.58 11.89
CA ASN A 141 4.69 -11.21 10.92
C ASN A 141 4.14 -10.97 9.50
N ARG A 142 2.83 -11.15 9.31
CA ARG A 142 2.17 -10.93 8.01
C ARG A 142 2.11 -9.43 7.69
N THR A 143 2.00 -9.15 6.39
CA THR A 143 1.86 -7.81 5.81
C THR A 143 0.70 -7.77 4.83
N SER A 144 0.38 -6.59 4.30
CA SER A 144 -0.57 -6.45 3.20
C SER A 144 -0.13 -7.24 1.95
N GLU A 145 1.18 -7.39 1.70
CA GLU A 145 1.69 -8.19 0.58
C GLU A 145 1.49 -9.70 0.79
N THR A 146 1.57 -10.16 2.04
CA THR A 146 1.53 -11.58 2.42
C THR A 146 0.20 -12.03 3.02
N THR A 147 -0.82 -11.18 3.00
CA THR A 147 -2.16 -11.50 3.48
C THR A 147 -3.18 -11.38 2.35
N PRO A 148 -4.11 -12.34 2.18
CA PRO A 148 -5.17 -12.23 1.20
C PRO A 148 -6.16 -11.15 1.61
N LEU A 149 -6.64 -10.39 0.63
CA LEU A 149 -7.64 -9.33 0.84
C LEU A 149 -8.99 -9.75 0.27
N LEU A 150 -10.07 -9.19 0.81
CA LEU A 150 -11.38 -9.27 0.16
C LEU A 150 -11.36 -8.54 -1.18
N CYS A 151 -11.93 -9.16 -2.21
CA CYS A 151 -12.03 -8.53 -3.50
C CYS A 151 -13.05 -7.39 -3.46
N ILE A 152 -12.56 -6.17 -3.68
CA ILE A 152 -13.41 -4.98 -3.71
C ILE A 152 -14.42 -5.02 -4.85
N TYR A 153 -14.03 -5.57 -6.01
CA TYR A 153 -14.93 -5.66 -7.18
C TYR A 153 -16.04 -6.66 -6.90
N HIS A 154 -15.71 -7.87 -6.41
CA HIS A 154 -16.73 -8.80 -5.92
C HIS A 154 -17.66 -8.13 -4.90
N ASN A 155 -17.11 -7.27 -4.03
CA ASN A 155 -17.88 -6.53 -3.03
C ASN A 155 -18.50 -5.19 -3.51
N SER A 156 -18.39 -4.84 -4.81
CA SER A 156 -18.93 -3.59 -5.41
C SER A 156 -20.04 -3.87 -6.44
N HIS A 157 -20.68 -2.82 -6.98
CA HIS A 157 -21.66 -2.98 -8.07
C HIS A 157 -21.03 -3.54 -9.35
N GLU A 158 -19.73 -3.33 -9.57
CA GLU A 158 -18.99 -3.87 -10.70
C GLU A 158 -18.55 -5.32 -10.42
N LYS A 159 -18.98 -6.30 -11.21
CA LYS A 159 -18.51 -7.69 -11.03
C LYS A 159 -16.99 -7.79 -11.25
N CYS A 160 -16.33 -8.65 -10.47
CA CYS A 160 -14.90 -8.92 -10.64
C CYS A 160 -14.63 -9.57 -12.01
N ARG A 161 -13.89 -8.88 -12.88
CA ARG A 161 -13.53 -9.38 -14.22
C ARG A 161 -12.46 -10.48 -14.21
N LYS A 162 -11.72 -10.62 -13.09
CA LYS A 162 -10.70 -11.66 -12.91
C LYS A 162 -11.29 -13.01 -12.52
N ASP A 163 -12.50 -13.00 -11.97
CA ASP A 163 -13.26 -14.20 -11.58
C ASP A 163 -12.39 -15.23 -10.83
N VAL A 164 -12.31 -16.47 -11.30
CA VAL A 164 -11.48 -17.56 -10.72
C VAL A 164 -9.98 -17.25 -10.67
N ASN A 165 -9.48 -16.32 -11.48
CA ASN A 165 -8.08 -15.89 -11.49
C ASN A 165 -7.80 -14.69 -10.56
N CYS A 166 -8.81 -14.22 -9.82
CA CYS A 166 -8.62 -13.18 -8.84
C CYS A 166 -7.75 -13.67 -7.68
N HIS A 167 -6.80 -12.85 -7.24
CA HIS A 167 -5.93 -13.16 -6.09
C HIS A 167 -6.49 -12.64 -4.76
N CYS A 168 -7.72 -12.12 -4.78
CA CYS A 168 -8.46 -11.62 -3.63
C CYS A 168 -9.67 -12.52 -3.39
N ILE A 169 -10.06 -12.68 -2.13
CA ILE A 169 -11.14 -13.58 -1.70
C ILE A 169 -12.50 -13.03 -2.20
N HIS A 170 -13.28 -13.88 -2.86
CA HIS A 170 -14.64 -13.58 -3.33
C HIS A 170 -15.66 -14.09 -2.31
N ILE A 171 -15.78 -13.36 -1.20
CA ILE A 171 -16.84 -13.58 -0.22
C ILE A 171 -17.49 -12.24 0.14
N CYS A 172 -18.77 -12.29 0.49
CA CYS A 172 -19.55 -11.12 0.84
C CYS A 172 -19.05 -10.53 2.17
N LYS A 173 -18.50 -9.31 2.12
CA LYS A 173 -18.05 -8.60 3.33
C LYS A 173 -19.19 -8.42 4.34
N LYS A 174 -20.40 -8.08 3.87
CA LYS A 174 -21.55 -7.91 4.77
C LYS A 174 -21.94 -9.21 5.46
N PHE A 175 -21.70 -10.36 4.82
CA PHE A 175 -21.96 -11.67 5.42
C PHE A 175 -20.94 -11.96 6.52
N LEU A 176 -19.66 -11.73 6.27
CA LEU A 176 -18.61 -11.81 7.29
C LEU A 176 -18.90 -10.89 8.49
N ASP A 177 -19.35 -9.66 8.23
CA ASP A 177 -19.71 -8.70 9.26
C ASP A 177 -21.05 -9.01 9.99
N SER A 178 -21.71 -10.13 9.67
CA SER A 178 -23.06 -10.49 10.17
C SER A 178 -24.14 -9.43 9.89
N LYS A 179 -23.98 -8.64 8.83
CA LYS A 179 -24.88 -7.54 8.40
C LYS A 179 -25.62 -7.83 7.09
N CYS A 180 -25.45 -9.02 6.50
CA CYS A 180 -26.08 -9.39 5.25
C CYS A 180 -27.50 -9.93 5.47
N GLN A 181 -28.44 -9.54 4.60
CA GLN A 181 -29.83 -10.00 4.67
C GLN A 181 -30.06 -11.40 4.07
N GLY A 182 -29.00 -12.09 3.62
CA GLY A 182 -29.02 -13.49 3.23
C GLY A 182 -29.79 -13.80 1.95
N LYS A 183 -31.12 -13.79 2.03
CA LYS A 183 -32.05 -14.38 1.05
C LYS A 183 -31.98 -13.79 -0.36
N ASN A 184 -31.57 -12.52 -0.49
CA ASN A 184 -31.48 -11.82 -1.78
C ASN A 184 -30.06 -11.27 -2.03
N CYS A 185 -29.04 -11.85 -1.39
CA CYS A 185 -27.67 -11.39 -1.57
C CYS A 185 -27.11 -11.90 -2.90
N ASN A 186 -26.65 -10.96 -3.75
CA ASN A 186 -26.02 -11.30 -5.03
C ASN A 186 -24.51 -11.60 -4.89
N ARG A 187 -24.05 -11.94 -3.69
CA ARG A 187 -22.64 -12.14 -3.34
C ARG A 187 -22.43 -13.50 -2.73
N ASN A 188 -21.22 -14.03 -2.90
CA ASN A 188 -20.90 -15.37 -2.47
C ASN A 188 -20.85 -15.43 -0.94
N HIS A 189 -21.55 -16.42 -0.36
CA HIS A 189 -21.52 -16.74 1.06
C HIS A 189 -20.87 -18.09 1.32
N ASP A 190 -20.60 -18.88 0.28
CA ASP A 190 -20.09 -20.23 0.38
C ASP A 190 -18.56 -20.23 0.34
N ILE A 191 -17.93 -21.15 1.07
CA ILE A 191 -16.48 -21.41 0.97
C ILE A 191 -16.22 -22.26 -0.27
N ASP A 192 -16.27 -21.61 -1.43
CA ASP A 192 -16.07 -22.23 -2.73
C ASP A 192 -14.58 -22.42 -3.08
N ASN A 193 -14.33 -23.03 -4.23
CA ASN A 193 -12.97 -23.27 -4.74
C ASN A 193 -12.16 -21.97 -4.94
N GLN A 194 -12.82 -20.84 -5.21
CA GLN A 194 -12.11 -19.56 -5.36
C GLN A 194 -11.55 -19.11 -4.01
N VAL A 195 -12.36 -19.22 -2.95
CA VAL A 195 -11.96 -18.87 -1.58
C VAL A 195 -10.81 -19.76 -1.12
N THR A 196 -10.94 -21.09 -1.23
CA THR A 196 -9.91 -22.03 -0.77
C THR A 196 -8.61 -21.88 -1.56
N THR A 197 -8.68 -21.78 -2.89
CA THR A 197 -7.49 -21.57 -3.75
C THR A 197 -6.72 -20.30 -3.36
N VAL A 198 -7.42 -19.20 -3.02
CA VAL A 198 -6.75 -17.97 -2.60
C VAL A 198 -6.11 -18.15 -1.22
N LEU A 199 -6.82 -18.72 -0.24
CA LEU A 199 -6.27 -18.98 1.09
C LEU A 199 -5.01 -19.86 1.04
N GLU A 200 -5.08 -20.98 0.33
CA GLU A 200 -3.97 -21.91 0.14
C GLU A 200 -2.77 -21.26 -0.55
N LYS A 201 -3.00 -20.42 -1.57
CA LYS A 201 -1.91 -19.66 -2.22
C LYS A 201 -1.18 -18.75 -1.24
N PHE A 202 -1.90 -18.17 -0.28
CA PHE A 202 -1.32 -17.35 0.79
C PHE A 202 -0.84 -18.20 1.99
N GLY A 203 -0.86 -19.53 1.88
CA GLY A 203 -0.31 -20.44 2.88
C GLY A 203 -1.18 -20.58 4.12
N PHE A 204 -2.50 -20.43 3.97
CA PHE A 204 -3.47 -20.73 5.00
C PHE A 204 -4.04 -22.13 4.81
N ASP A 205 -4.36 -22.80 5.92
CA ASP A 205 -4.98 -24.11 5.93
C ASP A 205 -6.48 -23.99 5.61
N THR A 206 -6.96 -24.90 4.77
CA THR A 206 -8.33 -25.01 4.30
C THR A 206 -8.94 -26.38 4.61
N ASP A 207 -8.17 -27.30 5.23
CA ASP A 207 -8.68 -28.57 5.76
C ASP A 207 -9.31 -28.37 7.15
N LEU A 208 -10.26 -27.44 7.20
CA LEU A 208 -10.98 -27.01 8.39
C LEU A 208 -12.48 -27.01 8.09
N ASP A 209 -13.30 -27.01 9.13
CA ASP A 209 -14.74 -26.81 8.95
C ASP A 209 -15.06 -25.39 8.47
N GLU A 210 -16.22 -25.22 7.86
CA GLU A 210 -16.65 -23.96 7.24
C GLU A 210 -16.67 -22.78 8.22
N GLU A 211 -17.07 -23.01 9.48
CA GLU A 211 -17.14 -21.97 10.51
C GLU A 211 -15.73 -21.48 10.87
N SER A 212 -14.79 -22.41 11.03
CA SER A 212 -13.37 -22.11 11.24
C SER A 212 -12.74 -21.33 10.07
N ILE A 213 -13.07 -21.67 8.82
CA ILE A 213 -12.57 -20.93 7.65
C ILE A 213 -13.16 -19.52 7.60
N ILE A 214 -14.44 -19.35 7.90
CA ILE A 214 -15.08 -18.04 7.96
C ILE A 214 -14.41 -17.16 9.02
N GLU A 215 -14.14 -17.70 10.21
CA GLU A 215 -13.45 -16.99 11.28
C GLU A 215 -12.00 -16.65 10.90
N LEU A 216 -11.30 -17.56 10.21
CA LEU A 216 -10.00 -17.27 9.64
C LEU A 216 -10.07 -16.10 8.65
N ILE A 217 -11.03 -16.08 7.72
CA ILE A 217 -11.17 -14.99 6.74
C ILE A 217 -11.45 -13.66 7.46
N LYS A 218 -12.30 -13.63 8.48
CA LYS A 218 -12.52 -12.41 9.28
C LYS A 218 -11.23 -11.94 9.92
N THR A 219 -10.58 -12.82 10.69
CA THR A 219 -9.38 -12.49 11.45
C THR A 219 -8.21 -12.03 10.58
N VAL A 220 -8.05 -12.56 9.36
CA VAL A 220 -6.99 -12.16 8.42
C VAL A 220 -7.34 -10.90 7.62
N THR A 221 -8.60 -10.69 7.27
CA THR A 221 -9.03 -9.50 6.50
C THR A 221 -9.24 -8.26 7.37
N GLU A 222 -9.41 -8.45 8.67
CA GLU A 222 -9.45 -7.40 9.69
C GLU A 222 -8.07 -7.07 10.28
N LEU A 223 -7.00 -7.79 9.87
CA LEU A 223 -5.64 -7.48 10.31
C LEU A 223 -5.32 -6.02 9.98
N LYS A 224 -5.23 -5.21 11.03
CA LYS A 224 -4.62 -3.91 10.96
C LYS A 224 -3.12 -4.14 11.00
N PHE A 225 -2.46 -3.94 9.87
CA PHE A 225 -1.01 -3.93 9.84
C PHE A 225 -0.57 -2.62 10.47
N GLU A 226 -0.11 -2.67 11.72
CA GLU A 226 0.69 -1.58 12.27
C GLU A 226 1.85 -1.34 11.30
N GLU A 227 2.06 -0.08 10.90
CA GLU A 227 3.33 0.26 10.27
C GLU A 227 4.43 -0.14 11.25
N VAL A 228 5.25 -1.11 10.86
CA VAL A 228 6.53 -1.30 11.53
C VAL A 228 7.26 0.02 11.37
N GLN A 229 7.33 0.80 12.45
CA GLN A 229 8.46 1.68 12.68
C GLN A 229 9.69 0.81 12.48
N ALA A 230 10.49 1.12 11.46
CA ALA A 230 11.81 0.54 11.30
C ALA A 230 12.51 0.59 12.69
N PRO A 231 13.14 -0.51 13.15
CA PRO A 231 13.69 -0.57 14.49
C PRO A 231 14.53 0.66 14.78
N SER A 232 14.18 1.33 15.88
CA SER A 232 14.87 2.51 16.39
C SER A 232 16.28 2.12 16.82
N CYS A 233 17.22 2.27 15.88
CA CYS A 233 18.60 2.65 16.13
C CYS A 233 18.95 3.72 15.09
N VAL A 234 18.51 4.96 15.36
CA VAL A 234 18.98 6.17 14.66
C VAL A 234 20.35 6.50 15.28
N PRO A 235 21.40 6.84 14.49
CA PRO A 235 21.33 7.80 13.41
C PRO A 235 21.87 7.26 12.09
N SER A 236 21.09 7.30 11.01
CA SER A 236 20.57 8.54 10.45
C SER A 236 19.27 8.31 9.68
N LYS A 237 18.28 9.19 9.91
CA LYS A 237 17.13 9.43 9.02
C LYS A 237 17.60 9.31 7.56
N PRO A 238 16.84 8.67 6.64
CA PRO A 238 17.16 8.77 5.23
C PRO A 238 17.16 10.26 4.90
N LYS A 239 18.34 10.81 4.63
CA LYS A 239 18.48 12.10 3.96
C LYS A 239 18.09 11.93 2.48
N HIS A 240 16.92 11.35 2.19
CA HIS A 240 16.23 11.70 0.96
C HIS A 240 15.53 13.01 1.21
N LYS A 241 16.34 14.06 1.30
CA LYS A 241 15.88 15.40 1.00
C LYS A 241 15.41 15.37 -0.46
N GLN A 242 14.09 15.32 -0.69
CA GLN A 242 13.55 15.67 -2.00
C GLN A 242 13.67 17.18 -2.16
N GLU A 243 14.85 17.61 -2.60
CA GLU A 243 15.17 19.03 -2.83
C GLU A 243 14.55 19.57 -4.12
N THR A 244 13.92 18.74 -4.97
CA THR A 244 13.43 19.20 -6.29
C THR A 244 11.98 18.79 -6.58
N SER A 245 11.23 19.73 -7.15
CA SER A 245 9.90 19.51 -7.72
C SER A 245 9.94 19.08 -9.20
N GLU A 246 11.14 18.86 -9.74
CA GLU A 246 11.36 18.62 -11.16
C GLU A 246 11.41 17.12 -11.48
N PHE A 247 10.80 16.74 -12.61
CA PHE A 247 10.75 15.34 -13.06
C PHE A 247 12.04 14.95 -13.79
N CYS A 248 12.46 13.70 -13.61
CA CYS A 248 13.65 13.19 -14.29
C CYS A 248 13.37 13.02 -15.78
N ARG A 249 13.92 13.92 -16.60
CA ARG A 249 13.76 13.90 -18.06
C ARG A 249 14.26 12.59 -18.70
N TYR A 250 15.28 11.95 -18.13
CA TYR A 250 15.80 10.67 -18.60
C TYR A 250 14.87 9.51 -18.23
N PHE A 251 14.22 9.56 -17.06
CA PHE A 251 13.27 8.55 -16.62
C PHE A 251 11.99 8.60 -17.45
N LEU A 252 11.49 9.82 -17.74
CA LEU A 252 10.34 10.03 -18.64
C LEU A 252 10.58 9.50 -20.07
N LYS A 253 11.84 9.42 -20.50
CA LYS A 253 12.25 8.81 -21.79
C LYS A 253 12.59 7.32 -21.68
N GLY A 254 12.40 6.70 -20.51
CA GLY A 254 12.55 5.26 -20.28
C GLY A 254 13.95 4.78 -19.88
N GLY A 255 14.86 5.65 -19.44
CA GLY A 255 16.28 5.26 -19.31
C GLY A 255 17.13 6.04 -18.31
N CYS A 256 16.58 6.50 -17.18
CA CYS A 256 17.45 7.08 -16.14
C CYS A 256 18.22 5.98 -15.39
N SER A 257 19.55 5.98 -15.51
CA SER A 257 20.46 5.06 -14.83
C SER A 257 21.20 5.67 -13.63
N ARG A 258 20.86 6.92 -13.23
CA ARG A 258 21.50 7.62 -12.11
C ARG A 258 21.04 7.03 -10.77
N GLU A 259 21.97 6.51 -9.98
CA GLU A 259 21.71 5.84 -8.70
C GLU A 259 21.09 6.75 -7.63
N ASN A 260 21.37 8.06 -7.64
CA ASN A 260 20.79 9.06 -6.71
C ASN A 260 20.20 10.25 -7.46
N CYS A 261 19.24 9.97 -8.35
CA CYS A 261 18.60 11.02 -9.12
C CYS A 261 17.78 11.94 -8.20
N LYS A 262 18.16 13.22 -8.10
CA LYS A 262 17.45 14.23 -7.31
C LYS A 262 16.06 14.61 -7.85
N PHE A 263 15.68 14.08 -9.01
CA PHE A 263 14.46 14.40 -9.75
C PHE A 263 13.40 13.32 -9.58
N ILE A 264 12.12 13.68 -9.71
CA ILE A 264 11.00 12.75 -9.54
C ILE A 264 11.03 11.67 -10.63
N HIS A 265 11.08 10.40 -10.21
CA HIS A 265 10.90 9.23 -11.06
C HIS A 265 9.43 8.80 -10.99
N SER A 266 8.68 9.13 -12.03
CA SER A 266 7.27 8.75 -12.18
C SER A 266 7.04 8.27 -13.60
N ARG A 267 6.26 7.20 -13.76
CA ARG A 267 5.80 6.77 -15.09
C ARG A 267 4.74 7.72 -15.66
N HIS A 268 4.18 8.57 -14.80
CA HIS A 268 3.19 9.57 -15.17
C HIS A 268 3.80 10.96 -15.25
N PRO A 269 3.26 11.85 -16.11
CA PRO A 269 3.69 13.25 -16.21
C PRO A 269 3.23 14.12 -15.02
N TYR A 270 2.70 13.50 -13.96
CA TYR A 270 2.21 14.12 -12.75
C TYR A 270 2.63 13.30 -11.51
N MET A 271 2.64 13.96 -10.36
CA MET A 271 2.91 13.37 -9.06
C MET A 271 2.16 14.14 -7.98
N TRP A 272 1.27 13.48 -7.28
CA TRP A 272 0.65 13.97 -6.06
C TRP A 272 1.63 13.82 -4.90
N CYS A 273 1.69 14.83 -4.05
CA CYS A 273 2.54 14.89 -2.89
C CYS A 273 1.75 15.36 -1.65
N TYR A 274 2.23 15.03 -0.46
CA TYR A 274 1.71 15.54 0.81
C TYR A 274 2.84 16.09 1.69
N TYR A 275 2.50 16.94 2.67
CA TYR A 275 3.46 17.58 3.57
C TYR A 275 3.23 17.15 5.02
N GLU A 276 4.27 16.63 5.66
CA GLU A 276 4.26 16.19 7.07
C GLU A 276 5.42 16.84 7.85
N GLU A 277 6.64 16.78 7.30
CA GLU A 277 7.79 17.64 7.67
C GLU A 277 8.56 18.13 6.43
N GLN A 278 8.32 17.47 5.31
CA GLN A 278 8.83 17.74 3.97
C GLN A 278 7.79 17.26 2.95
N TRP A 279 7.95 17.65 1.69
CA TRP A 279 7.14 17.12 0.60
C TRP A 279 7.50 15.66 0.33
N LEU A 280 6.51 14.78 0.44
CA LEU A 280 6.60 13.35 0.17
C LEU A 280 5.68 13.00 -1.00
N ASN A 281 6.11 12.07 -1.85
CA ASN A 281 5.30 11.61 -2.98
C ASN A 281 4.33 10.52 -2.54
N PHE A 282 3.09 10.55 -3.05
CA PHE A 282 2.20 9.41 -2.93
C PHE A 282 2.75 8.21 -3.73
N PRO A 283 2.53 6.96 -3.27
CA PRO A 283 2.84 5.76 -4.06
C PRO A 283 2.14 5.79 -5.42
N GLU A 284 2.73 5.15 -6.43
CA GLU A 284 2.24 5.21 -7.83
C GLU A 284 0.75 4.83 -7.98
N GLN A 285 0.30 3.78 -7.27
CA GLN A 285 -1.11 3.33 -7.30
C GLN A 285 -2.06 4.39 -6.71
N VAL A 286 -1.67 4.97 -5.58
CA VAL A 286 -2.44 6.04 -4.92
C VAL A 286 -2.43 7.29 -5.79
N ASN A 287 -1.28 7.64 -6.37
CA ASN A 287 -1.12 8.75 -7.29
C ASN A 287 -2.04 8.64 -8.53
N GLU A 288 -2.15 7.46 -9.14
CA GLU A 288 -3.10 7.18 -10.23
C GLU A 288 -4.56 7.29 -9.80
N GLN A 289 -4.90 6.75 -8.62
CA GLN A 289 -6.24 6.83 -8.06
C GLN A 289 -6.69 8.27 -7.82
N ILE A 290 -5.81 9.09 -7.23
CA ILE A 290 -6.07 10.51 -6.96
C ILE A 290 -6.25 11.25 -8.28
N GLU A 291 -5.36 11.04 -9.25
CA GLU A 291 -5.45 11.71 -10.56
C GLU A 291 -6.76 11.37 -11.29
N LYS A 292 -7.17 10.10 -11.27
CA LYS A 292 -8.40 9.65 -11.93
C LYS A 292 -9.64 10.32 -11.36
N GLN A 293 -9.71 10.48 -10.04
CA GLN A 293 -10.82 11.18 -9.37
C GLN A 293 -10.71 12.70 -9.56
N TYR A 294 -9.49 13.25 -9.50
CA TYR A 294 -9.25 14.67 -9.74
C TYR A 294 -9.72 15.09 -11.12
N ALA A 295 -9.54 14.27 -12.16
CA ALA A 295 -9.98 14.54 -13.52
C ALA A 295 -11.47 14.85 -13.65
N ASP A 296 -12.32 14.47 -12.69
CA ASP A 296 -13.71 14.91 -12.63
C ASP A 296 -13.84 16.24 -11.84
N PRO A 297 -14.23 17.35 -12.48
CA PRO A 297 -14.35 18.63 -11.78
C PRO A 297 -15.50 18.63 -10.75
N ASN A 298 -16.49 17.73 -10.86
CA ASN A 298 -17.63 17.66 -9.95
C ASN A 298 -17.33 16.84 -8.68
N LEU A 299 -16.23 16.08 -8.65
CA LEU A 299 -15.75 15.44 -7.44
C LEU A 299 -14.99 16.46 -6.58
N LYS A 300 -15.53 16.77 -5.40
CA LYS A 300 -14.88 17.66 -4.41
C LYS A 300 -13.83 16.94 -3.60
N THR A 301 -14.07 15.66 -3.35
CA THR A 301 -13.19 14.81 -2.57
C THR A 301 -12.91 13.50 -3.29
N ALA A 302 -11.78 12.90 -2.97
CA ALA A 302 -11.40 11.57 -3.40
C ALA A 302 -11.22 10.68 -2.16
N THR A 303 -11.88 9.54 -2.16
CA THR A 303 -11.63 8.49 -1.18
C THR A 303 -10.47 7.63 -1.66
N LEU A 304 -9.60 7.22 -0.74
CA LEU A 304 -8.47 6.33 -1.02
C LEU A 304 -8.84 4.89 -0.68
N PHE A 305 -8.48 3.93 -1.54
CA PHE A 305 -8.86 2.51 -1.37
C PHE A 305 -7.82 1.71 -0.58
N GLN A 306 -6.57 2.20 -0.53
CA GLN A 306 -5.48 1.72 0.32
C GLN A 306 -5.14 2.84 1.29
N GLN A 307 -5.17 2.55 2.59
CA GLN A 307 -4.73 3.50 3.62
C GLN A 307 -3.22 3.70 3.45
N HIS A 308 -2.83 4.82 2.86
CA HIS A 308 -1.45 5.31 2.86
C HIS A 308 -1.35 6.38 3.94
N ASN A 309 -0.57 6.12 4.99
CA ASN A 309 -0.30 7.08 6.07
C ASN A 309 -1.58 7.58 6.78
N ASP A 310 -2.53 6.68 7.04
CA ASP A 310 -3.85 6.98 7.64
C ASP A 310 -4.70 8.03 6.89
N ILE A 311 -4.38 8.35 5.64
CA ILE A 311 -5.16 9.31 4.85
C ILE A 311 -6.48 8.64 4.39
N SER A 312 -7.58 9.20 4.86
CA SER A 312 -8.94 8.72 4.58
C SER A 312 -9.57 9.39 3.35
N GLU A 313 -9.30 10.67 3.16
CA GLU A 313 -9.93 11.49 2.12
C GLU A 313 -8.97 12.57 1.63
N ILE A 314 -9.05 12.89 0.34
CA ILE A 314 -8.41 14.05 -0.27
C ILE A 314 -9.48 15.07 -0.66
N ASN A 315 -9.33 16.31 -0.25
CA ASN A 315 -10.18 17.43 -0.65
C ASN A 315 -9.48 18.28 -1.71
N PHE A 316 -10.00 18.26 -2.94
CA PHE A 316 -9.42 18.96 -4.09
C PHE A 316 -9.67 20.46 -4.09
N GLU A 317 -10.73 20.94 -3.41
CA GLU A 317 -11.01 22.37 -3.29
C GLU A 317 -10.08 23.02 -2.25
N LYS A 318 -9.87 22.34 -1.12
CA LYS A 318 -9.01 22.83 -0.03
C LYS A 318 -7.53 22.50 -0.24
N MET A 319 -7.20 21.58 -1.15
CA MET A 319 -5.86 21.01 -1.32
C MET A 319 -5.31 20.45 0.00
N LEU A 320 -6.14 19.66 0.69
CA LEU A 320 -5.82 18.99 1.95
C LEU A 320 -6.14 17.49 1.87
N ALA A 321 -5.35 16.68 2.55
CA ALA A 321 -5.65 15.28 2.85
C ALA A 321 -6.03 15.15 4.33
N SER A 322 -7.11 14.43 4.63
CA SER A 322 -7.60 14.18 5.99
C SER A 322 -7.12 12.83 6.49
N LYS A 323 -6.42 12.81 7.61
CA LYS A 323 -6.07 11.58 8.33
C LYS A 323 -7.26 11.06 9.14
N LEU A 324 -7.21 9.78 9.52
CA LEU A 324 -8.24 9.12 10.32
C LEU A 324 -8.37 9.67 11.74
N ASP A 325 -7.31 10.26 12.28
CA ASP A 325 -7.26 10.94 13.59
C ASP A 325 -7.85 12.38 13.54
N GLY A 326 -8.20 12.87 12.35
CA GLY A 326 -8.73 14.22 12.13
C GLY A 326 -7.68 15.26 11.77
N GLU A 327 -6.39 14.93 11.71
CA GLU A 327 -5.35 15.84 11.22
C GLU A 327 -5.47 16.09 9.71
N HIS A 328 -4.99 17.26 9.26
CA HIS A 328 -4.99 17.63 7.85
C HIS A 328 -3.56 17.86 7.33
N LEU A 329 -3.20 17.18 6.26
CA LEU A 329 -1.94 17.35 5.55
C LEU A 329 -2.15 18.23 4.32
N LYS A 330 -1.21 19.13 4.02
CA LYS A 330 -1.21 19.88 2.76
C LYS A 330 -0.84 18.94 1.63
N ILE A 331 -1.51 19.08 0.48
CA ILE A 331 -1.18 18.31 -0.72
C ILE A 331 -0.85 19.22 -1.91
N GLU A 332 -0.09 18.67 -2.85
CA GLU A 332 0.28 19.34 -4.09
C GLU A 332 0.27 18.35 -5.25
N ARG A 333 -0.21 18.79 -6.43
CA ARG A 333 -0.07 18.04 -7.68
C ARG A 333 1.05 18.66 -8.52
N LYS A 334 2.21 18.01 -8.53
CA LYS A 334 3.36 18.39 -9.35
C LYS A 334 3.18 17.91 -10.79
N GLN A 335 3.69 18.69 -11.73
CA GLN A 335 3.62 18.41 -13.17
C GLN A 335 5.00 18.49 -13.81
N ALA A 336 5.29 17.59 -14.74
CA ALA A 336 6.52 17.65 -15.52
C ALA A 336 6.49 18.84 -16.51
N SER A 337 7.56 19.64 -16.56
CA SER A 337 7.65 20.88 -17.37
C SER A 337 7.48 20.68 -18.89
N HIS A 338 7.63 19.45 -19.38
CA HIS A 338 7.45 19.10 -20.80
C HIS A 338 6.31 18.10 -21.01
N SER A 339 5.35 18.02 -20.10
CA SER A 339 4.22 17.10 -20.28
C SER A 339 3.25 17.59 -21.34
N SER A 340 2.82 16.67 -22.20
CA SER A 340 1.73 16.88 -23.17
C SER A 340 0.36 16.62 -22.53
N ILE A 341 0.15 17.09 -21.29
CA ILE A 341 -1.15 16.99 -20.64
C ILE A 341 -2.09 18.00 -21.30
N ASN A 342 -3.17 17.50 -21.87
CA ASN A 342 -4.27 18.33 -22.34
C ASN A 342 -5.08 18.77 -21.11
N TRP A 343 -5.15 20.08 -20.89
CA TRP A 343 -5.93 20.67 -19.82
C TRP A 343 -7.29 21.11 -20.35
N VAL A 344 -8.34 20.76 -19.61
CA VAL A 344 -9.71 21.20 -19.87
C VAL A 344 -10.09 22.23 -18.81
N TRP A 345 -10.65 23.34 -19.25
CA TRP A 345 -11.05 24.44 -18.38
C TRP A 345 -12.55 24.44 -18.11
N TYR A 346 -12.90 24.68 -16.85
CA TYR A 346 -14.27 24.69 -16.37
C TYR A 346 -14.57 25.97 -15.59
N TRP A 347 -15.82 26.38 -15.64
CA TRP A 347 -16.36 27.47 -14.82
C TRP A 347 -17.66 27.01 -14.17
N ARG A 348 -18.00 27.59 -13.02
CA ARG A 348 -19.16 27.15 -12.24
C ARG A 348 -20.10 28.32 -11.97
N ALA A 349 -21.28 28.29 -12.59
CA ALA A 349 -22.35 29.26 -12.36
C ALA A 349 -23.27 28.89 -11.20
N LYS A 350 -23.40 27.59 -10.88
CA LYS A 350 -24.22 27.06 -9.77
C LYS A 350 -23.37 26.12 -8.90
N PRO A 351 -23.60 26.03 -7.57
CA PRO A 351 -22.69 25.34 -6.63
C PRO A 351 -22.31 23.88 -6.96
N GLU A 352 -23.10 23.18 -7.76
CA GLU A 352 -22.97 21.73 -7.98
C GLU A 352 -22.54 21.31 -9.39
N THR A 353 -22.34 22.25 -10.32
CA THR A 353 -22.10 21.85 -11.71
C THR A 353 -21.02 22.70 -12.36
N TRP A 354 -19.89 22.04 -12.66
CA TRP A 354 -18.83 22.59 -13.48
C TRP A 354 -19.15 22.42 -14.96
N ILE A 355 -19.09 23.52 -15.69
CA ILE A 355 -19.39 23.57 -17.13
C ILE A 355 -18.07 23.79 -17.86
N GLU A 356 -17.84 22.98 -18.90
CA GLU A 356 -16.67 23.11 -19.75
C GLU A 356 -16.72 24.42 -20.56
N MET A 357 -15.64 25.19 -20.54
CA MET A 357 -15.57 26.48 -21.24
C MET A 357 -15.77 26.33 -22.75
N SER A 358 -15.17 25.30 -23.36
CA SER A 358 -15.32 24.98 -24.79
C SER A 358 -16.79 24.74 -25.20
N LYS A 359 -17.62 24.25 -24.27
CA LYS A 359 -19.05 23.98 -24.47
C LYS A 359 -19.94 25.19 -24.16
N SER A 360 -19.35 26.31 -23.75
CA SER A 360 -20.07 27.51 -23.31
C SER A 360 -20.09 28.62 -24.37
N GLY A 361 -19.82 28.27 -25.64
CA GLY A 361 -19.75 29.24 -26.74
C GLY A 361 -18.58 30.23 -26.62
N ILE A 362 -17.53 29.87 -25.88
CA ILE A 362 -16.28 30.63 -25.77
C ILE A 362 -15.41 30.31 -26.99
N GLU A 363 -14.92 31.34 -27.68
CA GLU A 363 -14.13 31.17 -28.91
C GLU A 363 -12.69 30.76 -28.66
N GLU A 364 -12.10 31.17 -27.53
CA GLU A 364 -10.72 30.85 -27.19
C GLU A 364 -10.55 29.37 -26.82
N GLU A 365 -9.66 28.68 -27.55
CA GLU A 365 -9.34 27.28 -27.28
C GLU A 365 -8.68 27.08 -25.91
N ASN A 366 -8.86 25.89 -25.32
CA ASN A 366 -8.22 25.48 -24.06
C ASN A 366 -6.69 25.73 -24.06
N LYS A 367 -6.02 25.58 -25.20
CA LYS A 367 -4.57 25.85 -25.33
C LYS A 367 -4.21 27.32 -25.11
N ILE A 368 -5.07 28.25 -25.54
CA ILE A 368 -4.88 29.69 -25.35
C ILE A 368 -5.09 30.04 -23.88
N ILE A 369 -6.15 29.49 -23.28
CA ILE A 369 -6.46 29.66 -21.86
C ILE A 369 -5.31 29.15 -20.99
N GLU A 370 -4.83 27.94 -21.27
CA GLU A 370 -3.70 27.31 -20.58
C GLU A 370 -2.39 28.09 -20.77
N LYS A 371 -2.13 28.64 -21.96
CA LYS A 371 -0.98 29.53 -22.20
C LYS A 371 -1.04 30.77 -21.30
N SER A 372 -2.22 31.39 -21.18
CA SER A 372 -2.42 32.58 -20.34
C SER A 372 -2.26 32.28 -18.84
N PHE A 373 -2.72 31.10 -18.39
CA PHE A 373 -2.50 30.63 -17.03
C PHE A 373 -1.01 30.48 -16.72
N ASN A 374 -0.25 29.85 -17.62
CA ASN A 374 1.19 29.65 -17.45
C ASN A 374 1.98 30.97 -17.48
N SER A 375 1.55 31.98 -18.26
CA SER A 375 2.14 33.33 -18.25
C SER A 375 1.63 34.23 -17.12
N LYS A 376 0.70 33.76 -16.27
CA LYS A 376 0.07 34.53 -15.19
C LYS A 376 -0.58 35.83 -15.69
N THR A 377 -1.09 35.81 -16.91
CA THR A 377 -1.76 36.94 -17.56
C THR A 377 -3.27 36.71 -17.56
N ASN A 378 -4.04 37.78 -17.33
CA ASN A 378 -5.48 37.71 -17.47
C ASN A 378 -5.84 37.59 -18.96
N LEU A 379 -6.86 36.81 -19.26
CA LEU A 379 -7.31 36.56 -20.63
C LEU A 379 -8.72 37.13 -20.82
N LYS A 380 -8.94 37.84 -21.93
CA LYS A 380 -10.28 38.24 -22.34
C LYS A 380 -10.89 37.09 -23.14
N LEU A 381 -12.08 36.63 -22.74
CA LEU A 381 -12.81 35.55 -23.38
C LEU A 381 -14.05 36.10 -24.08
N HIS A 382 -14.30 35.66 -25.32
CA HIS A 382 -15.46 36.09 -26.11
C HIS A 382 -16.56 35.03 -26.10
N PHE A 383 -17.75 35.40 -25.62
CA PHE A 383 -18.95 34.57 -25.63
C PHE A 383 -19.76 34.83 -26.89
N LYS A 384 -19.63 33.95 -27.88
CA LYS A 384 -20.19 34.12 -29.23
C LYS A 384 -21.70 34.32 -29.27
N GLU A 385 -22.45 33.52 -28.50
CA GLU A 385 -23.92 33.56 -28.51
C GLU A 385 -24.49 34.89 -28.00
N SER A 386 -23.81 35.51 -27.05
CA SER A 386 -24.26 36.77 -26.44
C SER A 386 -23.51 38.00 -26.96
N ASN A 387 -22.46 37.80 -27.78
CA ASN A 387 -21.53 38.82 -28.21
C ASN A 387 -21.01 39.68 -27.04
N THR A 388 -20.65 39.03 -25.93
CA THR A 388 -20.13 39.69 -24.73
C THR A 388 -18.75 39.15 -24.35
N TYR A 389 -18.05 39.90 -23.52
CA TYR A 389 -16.70 39.55 -23.09
C TYR A 389 -16.64 39.32 -21.59
N ALA A 390 -15.85 38.32 -21.20
CA ALA A 390 -15.47 38.08 -19.81
C ALA A 390 -13.96 38.21 -19.64
N VAL A 391 -13.52 38.44 -18.41
CA VAL A 391 -12.10 38.46 -18.06
C VAL A 391 -11.80 37.27 -17.15
N LEU A 392 -10.95 36.37 -17.62
CA LEU A 392 -10.37 35.32 -16.81
C LEU A 392 -9.22 35.89 -15.99
N ASP A 393 -9.44 36.04 -14.68
CA ASP A 393 -8.39 36.35 -13.71
C ASP A 393 -7.75 35.04 -13.24
N VAL A 394 -6.63 34.69 -13.87
CA VAL A 394 -5.89 33.44 -13.62
C VAL A 394 -5.21 33.41 -12.25
N LYS A 395 -5.00 34.57 -11.60
CA LYS A 395 -4.39 34.65 -10.27
C LYS A 395 -5.43 34.37 -9.18
N LYS A 396 -6.63 34.90 -9.36
CA LYS A 396 -7.76 34.68 -8.45
C LYS A 396 -8.57 33.42 -8.77
N MET A 397 -8.27 32.77 -9.90
CA MET A 397 -9.02 31.61 -10.39
C MET A 397 -10.53 31.92 -10.52
N VAL A 398 -10.85 33.08 -11.12
CA VAL A 398 -12.22 33.48 -11.42
C VAL A 398 -12.38 34.02 -12.84
N LEU A 399 -13.55 33.75 -13.42
CA LEU A 399 -14.04 34.37 -14.64
C LEU A 399 -15.01 35.48 -14.28
N ILE A 400 -14.71 36.72 -14.67
CA ILE A 400 -15.56 37.88 -14.39
C ILE A 400 -16.36 38.20 -15.65
N HIS A 401 -17.67 37.97 -15.60
CA HIS A 401 -18.59 38.27 -16.68
C HIS A 401 -19.70 39.18 -16.15
N LYS A 402 -19.89 40.35 -16.79
CA LYS A 402 -20.86 41.38 -16.34
C LYS A 402 -20.73 41.73 -14.85
N SER A 403 -19.49 41.90 -14.37
CA SER A 403 -19.14 42.19 -12.97
C SER A 403 -19.47 41.08 -11.96
N ILE A 404 -19.90 39.91 -12.43
CA ILE A 404 -20.16 38.74 -11.58
C ILE A 404 -18.93 37.81 -11.66
N PRO A 405 -18.31 37.46 -10.52
CA PRO A 405 -17.20 36.52 -10.49
C PRO A 405 -17.72 35.07 -10.43
N TYR A 406 -17.24 34.24 -11.35
CA TYR A 406 -17.51 32.81 -11.39
C TYR A 406 -16.22 32.04 -11.10
N PRO A 407 -16.20 31.08 -10.16
CA PRO A 407 -15.01 30.27 -9.92
C PRO A 407 -14.68 29.44 -11.15
N VAL A 408 -13.37 29.31 -11.43
CA VAL A 408 -12.85 28.47 -12.51
C VAL A 408 -11.95 27.38 -11.95
N CYS A 409 -11.86 26.26 -12.66
CA CYS A 409 -10.85 25.26 -12.40
C CYS A 409 -10.38 24.63 -13.71
N ARG A 410 -9.24 23.95 -13.65
CA ARG A 410 -8.71 23.13 -14.76
C ARG A 410 -8.55 21.70 -14.29
N ARG A 411 -8.80 20.74 -15.17
CA ARG A 411 -8.58 19.30 -14.94
C ARG A 411 -7.86 18.66 -16.13
N PRO A 412 -7.07 17.59 -15.89
CA PRO A 412 -6.53 16.81 -16.99
C PRO A 412 -7.69 16.21 -17.80
N GLU A 413 -7.54 16.20 -19.13
CA GLU A 413 -8.47 15.53 -20.02
C GLU A 413 -8.58 14.04 -19.63
N LYS A 414 -9.83 13.55 -19.47
CA LYS A 414 -10.08 12.14 -19.21
C LYS A 414 -9.58 11.35 -20.43
N LYS A 415 -8.63 10.44 -20.21
CA LYS A 415 -8.29 9.43 -21.21
C LYS A 415 -9.30 8.30 -21.07
N ASP A 416 -10.04 8.04 -22.14
CA ASP A 416 -11.00 6.94 -22.23
C ASP A 416 -10.34 5.56 -22.01
#